data_AF-A0A1L9NY24-F1
#
_entry.id   AF-A0A1L9NY24-F1
#
_cell.length_a   1.000
_cell.length_b   1.000
_cell.length_c   1.000
_cell.angle_alpha   90.00
_cell.angle_beta   90.00
_cell.angle_gamma   90.00
#
_symmetry.space_group_name_H-M   'P 1'
#
loop_
_entity.id
_entity.type
_entity.pdbx_description
1 polymer ?
#
loop_
_entity_poly.entity_id
_entity_poly.type
_entity_poly.pdbx_seq_one_letter_code
_entity_poly.pdbx_strand_id
1 'polypeptide(L)'
;MKHSKWAQLTKLSDLVFDAVAQKFAKLQEEEARLKQQRSRLAEMNADALDAFKSVHPSHQLDGDFHWQTWVGNNASRLGQAQARARALSEMHKPALRKAFGRKSVLRDLANK
;
A
#
# COMPACT_ATOMS: atom_id res chain seq x y z
N MET A 1 42.53 -6.00 12.15
CA MET A 1 42.06 -5.63 10.78
C MET A 1 40.74 -6.31 10.36
N LYS A 2 40.53 -7.62 10.60
CA LYS A 2 39.30 -8.33 10.17
C LYS A 2 38.01 -7.83 10.86
N HIS A 3 38.01 -7.60 12.18
CA HIS A 3 36.84 -7.07 12.91
C HIS A 3 36.34 -5.71 12.38
N SER A 4 37.26 -4.81 12.01
CA SER A 4 36.91 -3.50 11.43
C SER A 4 36.17 -3.62 10.09
N LYS A 5 36.57 -4.57 9.23
CA LYS A 5 35.88 -4.85 7.95
C LYS A 5 34.49 -5.46 8.15
N TRP A 6 34.33 -6.37 9.12
CA TRP A 6 33.03 -6.95 9.45
C TRP A 6 32.05 -5.93 10.03
N ALA A 7 32.52 -5.01 10.87
CA ALA A 7 31.73 -3.90 11.38
C ALA A 7 31.25 -2.97 10.26
N GLN A 8 32.13 -2.63 9.31
CA GLN A 8 31.78 -1.82 8.13
C GLN A 8 30.74 -2.52 7.23
N LEU A 9 30.91 -3.82 6.98
CA LEU A 9 29.96 -4.61 6.19
C LEU A 9 28.59 -4.73 6.89
N THR A 10 28.58 -4.88 8.21
CA THR A 10 27.34 -4.90 9.00
C THR A 10 26.59 -3.59 8.84
N LYS A 11 27.28 -2.45 9.01
CA LYS A 11 26.69 -1.11 8.81
C LYS A 11 26.12 -0.91 7.40
N LEU A 12 26.84 -1.37 6.37
CA LEU A 12 26.34 -1.32 4.99
C LEU A 12 25.09 -2.20 4.80
N SER A 13 25.08 -3.41 5.39
CA SER A 13 23.94 -4.31 5.28
C SER A 13 22.70 -3.79 6.01
N ASP A 14 22.88 -3.09 7.14
CA ASP A 14 21.81 -2.40 7.85
C ASP A 14 21.20 -1.30 6.97
N LEU A 15 22.04 -0.44 6.38
CA LEU A 15 21.58 0.62 5.46
C LEU A 15 20.81 0.08 4.26
N VAL A 16 21.29 -1.02 3.66
CA VAL A 16 20.60 -1.67 2.53
C VAL A 16 19.25 -2.25 2.97
N PHE A 17 19.20 -2.89 4.13
CA PHE A 17 17.95 -3.41 4.67
C PHE A 17 16.96 -2.29 4.94
N ASP A 18 17.38 -1.21 5.62
CA ASP A 18 16.52 -0.08 5.95
C ASP A 18 15.96 0.59 4.70
N ALA A 19 16.78 0.76 3.65
CA ALA A 19 16.33 1.31 2.38
C ALA A 19 15.27 0.44 1.68
N VAL A 20 15.42 -0.89 1.72
CA VAL A 20 14.44 -1.82 1.13
C VAL A 20 13.16 -1.89 1.99
N ALA A 21 13.32 -1.91 3.32
CA ALA A 21 12.21 -1.88 4.27
C ALA A 21 11.38 -0.60 4.12
N GLN A 22 12.02 0.56 3.96
CA GLN A 22 11.32 1.83 3.76
C GLN A 22 10.51 1.84 2.46
N LYS A 23 11.03 1.28 1.37
CA LYS A 23 10.28 1.14 0.10
C LYS A 23 9.06 0.25 0.27
N PHE A 24 9.21 -0.86 0.98
CA PHE A 24 8.11 -1.77 1.27
C PHE A 24 7.05 -1.13 2.17
N ALA A 25 7.46 -0.41 3.22
CA ALA A 25 6.57 0.32 4.12
C ALA A 25 5.72 1.36 3.37
N LYS A 26 6.35 2.13 2.46
CA LYS A 26 5.62 3.10 1.61
C LYS A 26 4.53 2.44 0.75
N LEU A 27 4.80 1.26 0.19
CA LEU A 27 3.80 0.52 -0.58
C LEU A 27 2.65 0.00 0.28
N GLN A 28 2.94 -0.43 1.51
CA GLN A 28 1.91 -0.84 2.47
C GLN A 28 1.04 0.33 2.93
N GLU A 29 1.65 1.50 3.20
CA GLU A 29 0.93 2.73 3.52
C GLU A 29 0.03 3.17 2.36
N GLU A 30 0.53 3.09 1.13
CA GLU A 30 -0.27 3.38 -0.07
C GLU A 30 -1.45 2.42 -0.21
N GLU A 31 -1.24 1.11 -0.03
CA GLU A 31 -2.31 0.12 -0.06
C GLU A 31 -3.37 0.40 1.04
N ALA A 32 -2.93 0.70 2.26
CA ALA A 32 -3.82 1.03 3.37
C ALA A 32 -4.64 2.29 3.10
N ARG A 33 -4.02 3.34 2.56
CA ARG A 33 -4.70 4.57 2.15
C ARG A 33 -5.74 4.30 1.07
N LEU A 34 -5.39 3.52 0.04
CA LEU A 34 -6.32 3.16 -1.05
C LEU A 34 -7.50 2.34 -0.51
N LYS A 35 -7.27 1.41 0.41
CA LYS A 35 -8.32 0.65 1.09
C LYS A 35 -9.26 1.58 1.88
N GLN A 36 -8.72 2.54 2.62
CA GLN A 36 -9.52 3.51 3.36
C GLN A 36 -10.37 4.38 2.42
N GLN A 37 -9.80 4.85 1.31
CA GLN A 37 -10.53 5.62 0.30
C GLN A 37 -11.68 4.82 -0.31
N ARG A 38 -11.50 3.51 -0.56
CA ARG A 38 -12.57 2.63 -1.03
C ARG A 38 -13.67 2.44 0.00
N SER A 39 -13.34 2.27 1.28
CA SER A 39 -14.33 2.18 2.36
C SER A 39 -15.18 3.43 2.42
N ARG A 40 -14.52 4.60 2.43
CA ARG A 40 -15.21 5.88 2.46
C ARG A 40 -16.11 6.10 1.24
N LEU A 41 -15.66 5.70 0.05
CA LEU A 41 -16.49 5.76 -1.15
C LEU A 41 -17.73 4.85 -1.04
N ALA A 42 -17.59 3.66 -0.45
CA ALA A 42 -18.70 2.74 -0.23
C ALA A 42 -19.71 3.30 0.77
N GLU A 43 -19.24 3.92 1.87
CA GLU A 43 -20.07 4.62 2.85
C GLU A 43 -20.83 5.78 2.20
N MET A 44 -20.13 6.66 1.47
CA MET A 44 -20.75 7.76 0.73
C MET A 44 -21.81 7.27 -0.27
N ASN A 45 -21.57 6.14 -0.93
CA ASN A 45 -22.54 5.59 -1.86
C ASN A 45 -23.77 5.04 -1.13
N ALA A 46 -23.59 4.38 0.01
CA ALA A 46 -24.71 3.89 0.82
C ALA A 46 -25.59 5.04 1.31
N ASP A 47 -24.98 6.11 1.82
CA ASP A 47 -25.69 7.31 2.28
C ASP A 47 -26.46 7.99 1.13
N ALA A 48 -25.81 8.14 -0.03
CA ALA A 48 -26.46 8.73 -1.20
C ALA A 48 -27.63 7.88 -1.71
N LEU A 49 -27.45 6.55 -1.77
CA LEU A 49 -28.52 5.63 -2.14
C LEU A 49 -29.70 5.68 -1.17
N ASP A 50 -29.45 5.85 0.13
CA ASP A 50 -30.50 6.04 1.13
C ASP A 50 -31.29 7.33 0.89
N ALA A 51 -30.60 8.45 0.64
CA ALA A 51 -31.22 9.73 0.31
C ALA A 51 -32.06 9.67 -0.98
N PHE A 52 -31.64 8.86 -1.94
CA PHE A 52 -32.33 8.67 -3.21
C PHE A 52 -33.56 7.75 -3.15
N LYS A 53 -33.83 7.07 -2.02
CA LYS A 53 -35.03 6.21 -1.87
C LYS A 53 -36.34 6.99 -1.92
N SER A 54 -36.34 8.25 -1.49
CA SER A 54 -37.50 9.15 -1.56
C SER A 54 -37.52 9.96 -2.86
N VAL A 55 -38.64 10.64 -3.14
CA VAL A 55 -38.72 11.63 -4.21
C VAL A 55 -37.66 12.71 -3.97
N HIS A 56 -36.60 12.68 -4.77
CA HIS A 56 -35.47 13.58 -4.67
C HIS A 56 -35.40 14.47 -5.93
N PRO A 57 -35.17 15.79 -5.81
CA PRO A 57 -35.09 16.69 -6.98
C PRO A 57 -34.08 16.23 -8.03
N SER A 58 -32.98 15.61 -7.60
CA SER A 58 -31.95 15.07 -8.50
C SER A 58 -32.43 13.98 -9.44
N HIS A 59 -33.54 13.28 -9.13
CA HIS A 59 -34.14 12.28 -10.03
C HIS A 59 -34.63 12.89 -11.33
N GLN A 60 -35.01 14.18 -11.32
CA GLN A 60 -35.49 14.87 -12.52
C GLN A 60 -34.38 15.11 -13.55
N LEU A 61 -33.12 14.94 -13.14
CA LEU A 61 -31.92 15.18 -13.95
C LEU A 61 -30.99 13.95 -13.96
N ASP A 62 -31.55 12.75 -13.77
CA ASP A 62 -30.80 11.48 -13.75
C ASP A 62 -29.60 11.50 -12.76
N GLY A 63 -29.72 12.25 -11.67
CA GLY A 63 -28.63 12.49 -10.73
C GLY A 63 -28.18 11.25 -9.98
N ASP A 64 -29.10 10.32 -9.73
CA ASP A 64 -28.82 9.00 -9.16
C ASP A 64 -27.98 8.14 -10.12
N PHE A 65 -28.33 8.12 -11.41
CA PHE A 65 -27.57 7.42 -12.45
C PHE A 65 -26.16 7.99 -12.61
N HIS A 66 -26.04 9.32 -12.65
CA HIS A 66 -24.75 10.00 -12.73
C HIS A 66 -23.89 9.72 -11.49
N TRP A 67 -24.49 9.74 -10.30
CA TRP A 67 -23.82 9.39 -9.06
C TRP A 67 -23.31 7.95 -9.09
N GLN A 68 -24.15 6.97 -9.44
CA GLN A 68 -23.75 5.56 -9.51
C GLN A 68 -22.63 5.34 -10.53
N THR A 69 -22.69 6.00 -11.68
CA THR A 69 -21.63 5.94 -12.69
C THR A 69 -20.31 6.50 -12.14
N TRP A 70 -20.36 7.64 -11.45
CA TRP A 70 -19.18 8.24 -10.82
C TRP A 70 -18.58 7.34 -9.73
N VAL A 71 -19.42 6.74 -8.88
CA VAL A 71 -18.98 5.79 -7.84
C VAL A 71 -18.32 4.57 -8.48
N GLY A 72 -18.95 3.96 -9.48
CA GLY A 72 -18.41 2.79 -10.19
C GLY A 72 -17.04 3.06 -10.79
N ASN A 73 -16.87 4.18 -11.48
CA ASN A 73 -15.60 4.60 -12.06
C ASN A 73 -14.52 4.82 -10.99
N ASN A 74 -14.86 5.47 -9.88
CA ASN A 74 -13.90 5.70 -8.79
C ASN A 74 -13.55 4.40 -8.04
N ALA A 75 -14.52 3.53 -7.81
CA ALA A 75 -14.29 2.23 -7.17
C ALA A 75 -13.35 1.35 -8.01
N SER A 76 -13.57 1.32 -9.33
CA SER A 76 -12.70 0.61 -10.28
C SER A 76 -11.28 1.18 -10.27
N ARG A 77 -11.14 2.51 -10.39
CA ARG A 77 -9.83 3.19 -10.36
C ARG A 77 -9.06 2.90 -9.05
N LEU A 78 -9.72 3.04 -7.90
CA LEU A 78 -9.12 2.75 -6.60
C LEU A 78 -8.77 1.26 -6.46
N GLY A 79 -9.61 0.36 -6.96
CA GLY A 79 -9.36 -1.07 -6.96
C GLY A 79 -8.13 -1.46 -7.78
N GLN A 80 -7.97 -0.89 -8.97
CA GLN A 80 -6.79 -1.11 -9.82
C GLN A 80 -5.50 -0.58 -9.15
N ALA A 81 -5.56 0.62 -8.57
CA ALA A 81 -4.43 1.19 -7.83
C ALA A 81 -4.04 0.30 -6.64
N GLN A 82 -5.02 -0.19 -5.89
CA GLN A 82 -4.77 -1.08 -4.74
C GLN A 82 -4.14 -2.40 -5.19
N ALA A 83 -4.67 -3.01 -6.26
CA ALA A 83 -4.11 -4.24 -6.83
C ALA A 83 -2.65 -4.04 -7.30
N ARG A 84 -2.34 -2.89 -7.90
CA ARG A 84 -0.98 -2.53 -8.30
C ARG A 84 -0.04 -2.38 -7.10
N ALA A 85 -0.45 -1.65 -6.06
CA ALA A 85 0.35 -1.48 -4.84
C ALA A 85 0.64 -2.83 -4.16
N ARG A 86 -0.35 -3.72 -4.13
CA ARG A 86 -0.20 -5.09 -3.62
C ARG A 86 0.77 -5.91 -4.47
N ALA A 87 0.63 -5.88 -5.79
CA ALA A 87 1.53 -6.60 -6.70
C ALA A 87 2.99 -6.13 -6.53
N LEU A 88 3.22 -4.81 -6.48
CA LEU A 88 4.55 -4.25 -6.23
C LEU A 88 5.10 -4.69 -4.86
N SER A 89 4.27 -4.70 -3.83
CA SER A 89 4.66 -5.19 -2.50
C SER A 89 5.12 -6.65 -2.55
N GLU A 90 4.36 -7.53 -3.21
CA GLU A 90 4.75 -8.93 -3.40
C GLU A 90 6.07 -9.09 -4.15
N MET A 91 6.28 -8.29 -5.22
CA MET A 91 7.53 -8.28 -5.98
C MET A 91 8.74 -7.86 -5.14
N HIS A 92 8.53 -7.00 -4.14
CA HIS A 92 9.60 -6.52 -3.25
C HIS A 92 9.92 -7.47 -2.08
N LYS A 93 9.02 -8.39 -1.70
CA LYS A 93 9.23 -9.32 -0.58
C LYS A 93 10.52 -10.15 -0.69
N PRO A 94 10.89 -10.74 -1.85
CA PRO A 94 12.13 -11.50 -1.97
C PRO A 94 13.39 -10.65 -1.68
N ALA A 95 13.40 -9.40 -2.17
CA ALA A 95 14.52 -8.48 -1.93
C ALA A 95 14.65 -8.12 -0.45
N LEU A 96 13.53 -7.89 0.23
CA LEU A 96 13.49 -7.63 1.66
C LEU A 96 14.01 -8.82 2.48
N ARG A 97 13.54 -10.04 2.18
CA ARG A 97 14.03 -11.28 2.81
C ARG A 97 15.53 -11.47 2.62
N LYS A 98 16.03 -11.23 1.41
CA LYS A 98 17.47 -11.35 1.09
C LYS A 98 18.30 -10.32 1.85
N ALA A 99 17.85 -9.08 1.95
CA ALA A 99 18.53 -8.03 2.70
C ALA A 99 18.57 -8.36 4.20
N PHE A 100 17.45 -8.84 4.75
CA PHE A 100 17.37 -9.29 6.14
C PHE A 100 18.33 -10.44 6.43
N GLY A 101 18.34 -11.48 5.57
CA GLY A 101 19.24 -12.62 5.73
C GLY A 101 20.71 -12.20 5.71
N ARG A 102 21.11 -11.30 4.79
CA ARG A 102 22.48 -10.75 4.74
C ARG A 102 22.86 -10.00 6.02
N LYS A 103 21.95 -9.15 6.51
CA LYS A 103 22.10 -8.42 7.77
C LYS A 103 22.27 -9.36 8.96
N SER A 104 21.47 -10.44 9.04
CA SER A 104 21.57 -11.44 10.11
C SER A 104 22.93 -12.15 10.08
N VAL A 105 23.34 -12.67 8.93
CA VAL A 105 24.61 -13.42 8.80
C VAL A 105 25.82 -12.54 9.13
N LEU A 106 25.85 -11.30 8.65
CA LEU A 106 26.97 -10.40 8.91
C LEU A 106 27.06 -10.00 10.40
N ARG A 107 25.91 -9.85 11.06
CA ARG A 107 25.84 -9.62 12.51
C ARG A 107 26.36 -10.82 13.29
N ASP A 108 25.97 -12.04 12.91
CA ASP A 108 26.45 -13.27 13.55
C ASP A 108 27.97 -13.44 13.37
N LEU A 109 28.51 -13.07 12.20
CA LEU A 109 29.95 -13.11 11.92
C LEU A 109 30.74 -12.01 12.63
N ALA A 110 30.13 -10.86 12.91
CA ALA A 110 30.79 -9.77 13.63
C ALA A 110 30.87 -10.02 15.15
N ASN A 111 29.94 -10.84 15.68
CA ASN A 111 29.87 -11.24 17.09
C ASN A 111 30.67 -12.51 17.43
N LYS A 112 31.25 -13.18 16.41
CA LYS A 112 32.21 -14.28 16.56
C LYS A 112 33.64 -13.76 16.49
#